data_AF-D7LMN1-F1
#
_entry.id   AF-D7LMN1-F1
#
_cell.length_a   1.000
_cell.length_b   1.000
_cell.length_c   1.000
_cell.angle_alpha   90.00
_cell.angle_beta   90.00
_cell.angle_gamma   90.00
#
_symmetry.space_group_name_H-M   'P 1'
#
loop_
_entity.id
_entity.type
_entity.pdbx_description
1 polymer ?
#
loop_
_entity_poly.entity_id
_entity_poly.type
_entity_poly.pdbx_seq_one_letter_code
_entity_poly.pdbx_strand_id
1 'polypeptide(L)'
;MGRSVPKDEKIALLMDDVQRIRQQFISSIPILVARNQTDFVHKLAKETIVSRLIRPMPRTAQKKTCGNCFDDVIKGEKMFSVALCRHQFCVDCMKQHIEVSLNDGGVPRCPHDGCTSNLNLIACTHLLTPKQREMWKQRIKEESITVYDRFHCPNPSCWALMSKTELIKSTDDGVRRHCFKCWKPFCINCKVPWHSNLSCKEYKRSGQKPTTTVWL
;
A
#
# COMPACT_ATOMS: atom_id res chain seq x y z
N MET A 1 9.03 -52.85 -12.29
CA MET A 1 8.59 -53.00 -13.69
C MET A 1 9.40 -52.06 -14.57
N GLY A 2 9.83 -52.52 -15.75
CA GLY A 2 11.08 -52.16 -16.44
C GLY A 2 11.30 -50.69 -16.80
N ARG A 3 12.51 -50.20 -16.53
CA ARG A 3 13.05 -48.96 -17.10
C ARG A 3 13.49 -49.25 -18.53
N SER A 4 12.67 -48.89 -19.51
CA SER A 4 13.11 -48.82 -20.90
C SER A 4 13.83 -47.49 -21.12
N VAL A 5 15.12 -47.55 -21.47
CA VAL A 5 15.91 -46.38 -21.87
C VAL A 5 15.39 -45.88 -23.23
N PRO A 6 14.98 -44.61 -23.37
CA PRO A 6 14.56 -44.06 -24.66
C PRO A 6 15.72 -44.10 -25.66
N LYS A 7 15.49 -44.67 -26.85
CA LYS A 7 16.51 -44.78 -27.92
C LYS A 7 16.71 -43.48 -28.73
N ASP A 8 15.94 -42.45 -28.42
CA ASP A 8 15.92 -41.16 -29.13
C ASP A 8 16.28 -40.05 -28.14
N GLU A 9 17.35 -39.32 -28.44
CA GLU A 9 17.93 -38.27 -27.59
C GLU A 9 16.91 -37.17 -27.26
N LYS A 10 16.00 -36.87 -28.20
CA LYS A 10 14.92 -35.89 -27.96
C LYS A 10 13.90 -36.40 -26.94
N ILE A 11 13.59 -37.68 -26.96
CA ILE A 11 12.65 -38.28 -26.01
C ILE A 11 13.28 -38.30 -24.61
N ALA A 12 14.58 -38.58 -24.52
CA ALA A 12 15.32 -38.56 -23.26
C ALA A 12 15.28 -37.15 -22.60
N LEU A 13 15.57 -36.10 -23.37
CA LEU A 13 15.50 -34.71 -22.89
C LEU A 13 14.09 -34.33 -22.39
N LEU A 14 13.04 -34.76 -23.12
CA LEU A 14 11.66 -34.53 -22.68
C LEU A 14 11.33 -35.31 -21.40
N MET A 15 11.87 -36.52 -21.22
CA MET A 15 11.67 -37.29 -19.98
C MET A 15 12.36 -36.63 -18.78
N ASP A 16 13.55 -36.07 -18.96
CA ASP A 16 14.27 -35.33 -17.91
C ASP A 16 13.50 -34.07 -17.50
N ASP A 17 12.95 -33.34 -18.46
CA ASP A 17 12.09 -32.19 -18.21
C ASP A 17 10.83 -32.58 -17.42
N VAL A 18 10.16 -33.67 -17.83
CA VAL A 18 9.00 -34.20 -17.10
C VAL A 18 9.39 -34.59 -15.67
N GLN A 19 10.53 -35.24 -15.47
CA GLN A 19 10.98 -35.64 -14.15
C GLN A 19 11.28 -34.43 -13.24
N ARG A 20 11.93 -33.40 -13.77
CA ARG A 20 12.19 -32.13 -13.06
C ARG A 20 10.89 -31.44 -12.67
N ILE A 21 9.91 -31.37 -13.57
CA ILE A 21 8.61 -30.77 -13.30
C ILE A 21 7.88 -31.54 -12.19
N ARG A 22 7.92 -32.88 -12.20
CA ARG A 22 7.24 -33.71 -11.18
C ARG A 22 7.75 -33.46 -9.76
N GLN A 23 9.02 -33.11 -9.60
CA GLN A 23 9.61 -32.77 -8.28
C GLN A 23 9.03 -31.50 -7.66
N GLN A 24 8.37 -30.64 -8.44
CA GLN A 24 7.73 -29.42 -7.93
C GLN A 24 6.36 -29.69 -7.30
N PHE A 25 5.82 -30.90 -7.41
CA PHE A 25 4.51 -31.28 -6.89
C PHE A 25 4.64 -32.19 -5.67
N ILE A 26 3.76 -31.99 -4.69
CA ILE A 26 3.64 -32.84 -3.48
C ILE A 26 3.36 -34.30 -3.86
N SER A 27 2.65 -34.53 -4.97
CA SER A 27 2.38 -35.87 -5.51
C SER A 27 2.20 -35.82 -7.02
N SER A 28 2.66 -36.85 -7.72
CA SER A 28 2.46 -36.98 -9.17
C SER A 28 2.26 -38.46 -9.55
N ILE A 29 1.11 -38.77 -10.14
CA ILE A 29 0.70 -40.13 -10.52
C ILE A 29 0.66 -40.22 -12.05
N PRO A 30 1.44 -41.12 -12.69
CA PRO A 30 1.36 -41.35 -14.12
C PRO A 30 0.13 -42.21 -14.44
N ILE A 31 -0.60 -41.86 -15.49
CA ILE A 31 -1.74 -42.64 -15.99
C ILE A 31 -1.36 -43.14 -17.39
N LEU A 32 -1.50 -44.45 -17.61
CA LEU A 32 -1.30 -45.07 -18.92
C LEU A 32 -2.53 -44.86 -19.79
N VAL A 33 -2.32 -44.50 -21.04
CA VAL A 33 -3.38 -44.14 -21.98
C VAL A 33 -3.22 -44.95 -23.26
N ALA A 34 -4.34 -45.46 -23.78
CA ALA A 34 -4.37 -46.14 -25.07
C ALA A 34 -4.05 -45.17 -26.21
N ARG A 35 -3.35 -45.64 -27.25
CA ARG A 35 -2.85 -44.79 -28.35
C ARG A 35 -3.97 -44.04 -29.10
N ASN A 36 -5.17 -44.58 -29.15
CA ASN A 36 -6.35 -43.94 -29.77
C ASN A 36 -7.02 -42.86 -28.89
N GLN A 37 -6.59 -42.71 -27.64
CA GLN A 37 -7.12 -41.73 -26.68
C GLN A 37 -6.18 -40.54 -26.46
N THR A 38 -5.04 -40.49 -27.17
CA THR A 38 -4.01 -39.45 -26.96
C THR A 38 -4.53 -38.04 -27.23
N ASP A 39 -5.34 -37.87 -28.28
CA ASP A 39 -5.90 -36.56 -28.65
C ASP A 39 -6.94 -36.08 -27.63
N PHE A 40 -7.75 -37.00 -27.12
CA PHE A 40 -8.71 -36.72 -26.06
C PHE A 40 -8.02 -36.31 -24.76
N VAL A 41 -6.97 -37.03 -24.36
CA VAL A 41 -6.21 -36.70 -23.14
C VAL A 41 -5.47 -35.38 -23.29
N HIS A 42 -4.92 -35.08 -24.46
CA HIS A 42 -4.25 -33.81 -24.72
C HIS A 42 -5.25 -32.64 -24.70
N LYS A 43 -6.45 -32.81 -25.29
CA LYS A 43 -7.53 -31.82 -25.21
C LYS A 43 -7.96 -31.59 -23.76
N LEU A 44 -8.19 -32.65 -23.00
CA LEU A 44 -8.57 -32.57 -21.59
C LEU A 44 -7.48 -31.89 -20.73
N ALA A 45 -6.20 -32.17 -21.00
CA ALA A 45 -5.08 -31.54 -20.31
C ALA A 45 -5.03 -30.02 -20.56
N LYS A 46 -5.21 -29.59 -21.82
CA LYS A 46 -5.29 -28.16 -22.18
C LYS A 46 -6.48 -27.47 -21.54
N GLU A 47 -7.67 -28.07 -21.59
CA GLU A 47 -8.89 -27.54 -20.97
C GLU A 47 -8.79 -27.49 -19.44
N THR A 48 -8.05 -28.43 -18.82
CA THR A 48 -7.78 -28.43 -17.38
C THR A 48 -6.83 -27.30 -16.96
N ILE A 49 -5.83 -26.96 -17.78
CA ILE A 49 -4.95 -25.81 -17.53
C ILE A 49 -5.75 -24.51 -17.62
N VAL A 50 -6.57 -24.36 -18.66
CA VAL A 50 -7.43 -23.18 -18.86
C VAL A 50 -8.47 -23.06 -17.76
N SER A 51 -9.11 -24.16 -17.35
CA SER A 51 -10.07 -24.14 -16.23
C SER A 51 -9.42 -23.93 -14.87
N ARG A 52 -8.14 -24.28 -14.64
CA ARG A 52 -7.41 -23.89 -13.42
C ARG A 52 -7.06 -22.41 -13.38
N LEU A 53 -6.89 -21.77 -14.55
CA LEU A 53 -6.69 -20.32 -14.63
C LEU A 53 -8.00 -19.54 -14.45
N ILE A 54 -9.15 -20.15 -14.74
CA ILE A 54 -10.48 -19.51 -14.71
C ILE A 54 -11.32 -19.91 -13.46
N ARG A 55 -11.10 -21.10 -12.90
CA ARG A 55 -11.78 -21.58 -11.68
C ARG A 55 -10.84 -21.39 -10.50
N PRO A 56 -11.15 -20.53 -9.52
CA PRO A 56 -10.48 -20.63 -8.23
C PRO A 56 -10.72 -22.05 -7.75
N MET A 57 -9.63 -22.81 -7.62
CA MET A 57 -9.64 -24.10 -6.95
C MET A 57 -10.40 -23.91 -5.64
N PRO A 58 -11.37 -24.77 -5.27
CA PRO A 58 -11.91 -24.75 -3.93
C PRO A 58 -10.75 -25.21 -3.04
N ARG A 59 -9.88 -24.26 -2.67
CA ARG A 59 -9.11 -24.37 -1.45
C ARG A 59 -10.21 -24.60 -0.43
N THR A 60 -10.22 -25.77 0.19
CA THR A 60 -10.94 -25.95 1.45
C THR A 60 -10.71 -24.66 2.23
N ALA A 61 -11.78 -23.93 2.54
CA ALA A 61 -11.66 -22.64 3.19
C ALA A 61 -11.04 -22.94 4.55
N GLN A 62 -9.71 -22.92 4.63
CA GLN A 62 -8.96 -22.98 5.87
C GLN A 62 -9.43 -21.74 6.60
N LYS A 63 -10.30 -21.96 7.59
CA LYS A 63 -10.68 -20.94 8.55
C LYS A 63 -9.38 -20.48 9.18
N LYS A 64 -9.07 -19.20 9.01
CA LYS A 64 -7.87 -18.59 9.57
C LYS A 64 -8.33 -17.54 10.56
N THR A 65 -7.74 -17.56 11.74
CA THR A 65 -7.98 -16.54 12.76
C THR A 65 -7.25 -15.26 12.40
N CYS A 66 -7.92 -14.12 12.53
CA CYS A 66 -7.28 -12.81 12.37
C CYS A 66 -6.50 -12.46 13.64
N GLY A 67 -5.21 -12.13 13.53
CA GLY A 67 -4.38 -11.75 14.68
C GLY A 67 -4.76 -10.44 15.38
N ASN A 68 -5.74 -9.69 14.84
CA ASN A 68 -6.17 -8.40 15.38
C ASN A 68 -7.56 -8.42 16.02
N CYS A 69 -8.54 -9.12 15.41
CA CYS A 69 -9.89 -9.25 15.97
C CYS A 69 -10.19 -10.62 16.58
N PHE A 70 -9.28 -11.59 16.44
CA PHE A 70 -9.42 -12.96 16.94
C PHE A 70 -10.70 -13.68 16.48
N ASP A 71 -11.29 -13.24 15.36
CA ASP A 71 -12.45 -13.90 14.78
C ASP A 71 -11.98 -15.16 14.02
N ASP A 72 -12.49 -16.31 14.46
CA ASP A 72 -12.08 -17.65 14.04
C ASP A 72 -12.82 -18.15 12.79
N VAL A 73 -13.79 -17.38 12.28
CA VAL A 73 -14.69 -17.82 11.19
C VAL A 73 -14.52 -16.94 9.94
N ILE A 74 -13.28 -16.60 9.61
CA ILE A 74 -12.98 -15.81 8.40
C ILE A 74 -12.64 -16.75 7.24
N LYS A 75 -13.45 -16.73 6.19
CA LYS A 75 -13.12 -17.38 4.91
C LYS A 75 -11.78 -16.81 4.41
N GLY A 76 -10.85 -17.66 3.96
CA GLY A 76 -9.52 -17.21 3.52
C GLY A 76 -9.51 -16.13 2.42
N GLU A 77 -10.58 -16.01 1.64
CA GLU A 77 -10.81 -14.95 0.64
C GLU A 77 -11.01 -13.55 1.25
N LYS A 78 -11.32 -13.47 2.54
CA LYS A 78 -11.44 -12.24 3.32
C LYS A 78 -10.17 -11.90 4.10
N MET A 79 -9.07 -12.61 3.86
CA MET A 79 -7.77 -12.32 4.47
C MET A 79 -6.89 -11.55 3.51
N PHE A 80 -6.38 -10.41 3.98
CA PHE A 80 -5.37 -9.62 3.31
C PHE A 80 -3.98 -10.04 3.80
N SER A 81 -3.07 -10.29 2.87
CA SER A 81 -1.67 -10.64 3.16
C SER A 81 -0.77 -9.46 2.82
N VAL A 82 0.02 -9.00 3.79
CA VAL A 82 1.03 -7.97 3.55
C VAL A 82 2.15 -8.55 2.69
N ALA A 83 2.48 -7.91 1.57
CA ALA A 83 3.42 -8.46 0.59
C ALA A 83 4.85 -8.65 1.14
N LEU A 84 5.32 -7.71 1.96
CA LEU A 84 6.70 -7.68 2.47
C LEU A 84 6.95 -8.66 3.63
N CYS A 85 6.01 -8.78 4.58
CA CYS A 85 6.18 -9.60 5.78
C CYS A 85 5.27 -10.83 5.87
N ARG A 86 4.36 -11.01 4.91
CA ARG A 86 3.40 -12.13 4.84
C ARG A 86 2.41 -12.26 6.01
N HIS A 87 2.40 -11.32 6.95
CA HIS A 87 1.36 -11.24 7.98
C HIS A 87 -0.03 -11.10 7.36
N GLN A 88 -1.00 -11.78 7.98
CA GLN A 88 -2.36 -11.90 7.47
C GLN A 88 -3.37 -11.35 8.45
N PHE A 89 -4.30 -10.55 7.94
CA PHE A 89 -5.36 -9.91 8.70
C PHE A 89 -6.64 -9.97 7.90
N CYS A 90 -7.80 -9.92 8.55
CA CYS A 90 -9.03 -9.79 7.80
C CYS A 90 -9.12 -8.42 7.11
N VAL A 91 -9.84 -8.39 5.99
CA VAL A 91 -10.03 -7.17 5.19
C VAL A 91 -10.61 -6.03 6.02
N ASP A 92 -11.53 -6.31 6.94
CA ASP A 92 -12.19 -5.29 7.76
C ASP A 92 -11.22 -4.68 8.77
N CYS A 93 -10.40 -5.48 9.45
CA CYS A 93 -9.33 -4.98 10.31
C CYS A 93 -8.31 -4.15 9.52
N MET A 94 -7.95 -4.57 8.30
CA MET A 94 -7.02 -3.80 7.48
C MET A 94 -7.60 -2.44 7.08
N LYS A 95 -8.88 -2.38 6.69
CA LYS A 95 -9.56 -1.12 6.37
C LYS A 95 -9.54 -0.16 7.56
N GLN A 96 -9.95 -0.65 8.73
CA GLN A 96 -9.98 0.14 9.95
C GLN A 96 -8.57 0.60 10.36
N HIS A 97 -7.59 -0.29 10.32
CA HIS A 97 -6.18 0.03 10.63
C HIS A 97 -5.62 1.11 9.72
N ILE A 98 -5.86 0.99 8.41
CA ILE A 98 -5.43 1.99 7.44
C ILE A 98 -6.12 3.33 7.73
N GLU A 99 -7.42 3.33 8.00
CA GLU A 99 -8.15 4.55 8.33
C GLU A 99 -7.59 5.26 9.56
N VAL A 100 -7.38 4.54 10.66
CA VAL A 100 -6.79 5.10 11.90
C VAL A 100 -5.39 5.64 11.64
N SER A 101 -4.53 4.86 10.98
CA SER A 101 -3.17 5.30 10.61
C SER A 101 -3.16 6.58 9.78
N LEU A 102 -4.10 6.68 8.82
CA LEU A 102 -4.29 7.86 8.00
C LEU A 102 -4.94 9.02 8.75
N ASN A 103 -5.64 8.82 9.85
CA ASN A 103 -6.12 9.94 10.66
C ASN A 103 -5.02 10.45 11.60
N ASP A 104 -4.17 9.56 12.13
CA ASP A 104 -3.11 9.85 13.10
C ASP A 104 -1.85 10.54 12.53
N GLY A 105 -1.87 11.00 11.28
CA GLY A 105 -0.69 11.63 10.67
C GLY A 105 0.32 10.67 10.02
N GLY A 106 0.11 9.35 10.10
CA GLY A 106 1.09 8.35 9.66
C GLY A 106 0.91 7.81 8.24
N VAL A 107 1.98 7.20 7.71
CA VAL A 107 1.91 6.26 6.58
C VAL A 107 1.55 4.87 7.15
N PRO A 108 0.48 4.22 6.66
CA PRO A 108 0.08 2.90 7.13
C PRO A 108 1.19 1.84 7.01
N ARG A 109 1.45 1.15 8.13
CA ARG A 109 2.40 0.02 8.24
C ARG A 109 1.67 -1.27 8.59
N CYS A 110 2.39 -2.39 8.59
CA CYS A 110 1.85 -3.66 9.03
C CYS A 110 1.27 -3.54 10.46
N PRO A 111 0.03 -4.00 10.73
CA PRO A 111 -0.54 -3.98 12.07
C PRO A 111 0.14 -4.93 13.07
N HIS A 112 0.95 -5.88 12.59
CA HIS A 112 1.61 -6.84 13.48
C HIS A 112 2.60 -6.12 14.39
N ASP A 113 2.53 -6.42 15.70
CA ASP A 113 3.42 -5.83 16.69
C ASP A 113 4.90 -6.05 16.35
N GLY A 114 5.73 -5.02 16.53
CA GLY A 114 7.14 -5.02 16.15
C GLY A 114 7.44 -5.09 14.64
N CYS A 115 6.43 -5.16 13.75
CA CYS A 115 6.65 -5.24 12.31
C CYS A 115 6.72 -3.84 11.69
N THR A 116 7.87 -3.48 11.11
CA THR A 116 8.10 -2.17 10.48
C THR A 116 7.81 -2.15 8.98
N SER A 117 7.28 -3.25 8.43
CA SER A 117 6.99 -3.35 6.99
C SER A 117 5.93 -2.35 6.55
N ASN A 118 6.25 -1.55 5.54
CA ASN A 118 5.30 -0.60 4.96
C ASN A 118 4.20 -1.32 4.18
N LEU A 119 2.98 -0.77 4.22
CA LEU A 119 1.92 -1.19 3.30
C LEU A 119 2.12 -0.51 1.95
N ASN A 120 1.76 -1.22 0.88
CA ASN A 120 1.84 -0.70 -0.48
C ASN A 120 0.48 -0.09 -0.88
N LEU A 121 0.48 1.19 -1.24
CA LEU A 121 -0.73 1.92 -1.65
C LEU A 121 -1.45 1.24 -2.82
N ILE A 122 -0.70 0.81 -3.85
CA ILE A 122 -1.26 0.17 -5.05
C ILE A 122 -1.96 -1.13 -4.66
N ALA A 123 -1.29 -1.97 -3.86
CA ALA A 123 -1.85 -3.24 -3.38
C ALA A 123 -3.10 -3.03 -2.51
N CYS A 124 -3.16 -1.92 -1.75
CA CYS A 124 -4.29 -1.60 -0.88
C CYS A 124 -5.40 -0.81 -1.58
N THR A 125 -5.27 -0.43 -2.86
CA THR A 125 -6.21 0.46 -3.57
C THR A 125 -7.67 0.04 -3.45
N HIS A 126 -7.95 -1.27 -3.51
CA HIS A 126 -9.28 -1.86 -3.43
C HIS A 126 -9.91 -1.77 -2.01
N LEU A 127 -9.10 -1.50 -0.98
CA LEU A 127 -9.56 -1.31 0.39
C LEU A 127 -9.93 0.15 0.71
N LEU A 128 -9.59 1.08 -0.18
CA LEU A 128 -9.58 2.51 0.11
C LEU A 128 -10.69 3.26 -0.62
N THR A 129 -11.28 4.22 0.07
CA THR A 129 -12.06 5.28 -0.55
C THR A 129 -11.15 6.24 -1.36
N PRO A 130 -11.70 7.00 -2.33
CA PRO A 130 -10.92 8.02 -3.05
C PRO A 130 -10.23 9.03 -2.11
N LYS A 131 -10.93 9.44 -1.05
CA LYS A 131 -10.40 10.35 -0.03
C LYS A 131 -9.19 9.74 0.70
N GLN A 132 -9.29 8.49 1.14
CA GLN A 132 -8.19 7.79 1.81
C GLN A 132 -6.97 7.61 0.89
N ARG A 133 -7.18 7.35 -0.40
CA ARG A 133 -6.06 7.27 -1.37
C ARG A 133 -5.30 8.58 -1.46
N GLU A 134 -6.01 9.69 -1.54
CA GLU A 134 -5.39 11.01 -1.61
C GLU A 134 -4.67 11.37 -0.30
N MET A 135 -5.31 11.08 0.85
CA MET A 135 -4.68 11.23 2.15
C MET A 135 -3.39 10.40 2.24
N TRP A 136 -3.39 9.14 1.81
CA TRP A 136 -2.20 8.30 1.85
C TRP A 136 -1.06 8.86 0.98
N LYS A 137 -1.36 9.30 -0.26
CA LYS A 137 -0.35 9.98 -1.10
C LYS A 137 0.23 11.20 -0.40
N GLN A 138 -0.63 12.00 0.23
CA GLN A 138 -0.20 13.15 1.01
C GLN A 138 0.72 12.73 2.18
N ARG A 139 0.40 11.65 2.90
CA ARG A 139 1.25 11.12 3.99
C ARG A 139 2.62 10.63 3.54
N ILE A 140 2.69 9.98 2.37
CA ILE A 140 3.97 9.59 1.78
C ILE A 140 4.82 10.83 1.47
N LYS A 141 4.21 11.87 0.92
CA LYS A 141 4.88 13.15 0.67
C LYS A 141 5.33 13.82 1.97
N GLU A 142 4.49 13.82 2.99
CA GLU A 142 4.80 14.42 4.30
C GLU A 142 5.94 13.68 5.03
N GLU A 143 5.96 12.35 4.96
CA GLU A 143 7.02 11.52 5.55
C GLU A 143 8.37 11.73 4.87
N SER A 144 8.40 12.05 3.57
CA SER A 144 9.64 12.34 2.83
C SER A 144 10.26 13.71 3.14
N ILE A 145 9.52 14.61 3.82
CA ILE A 145 10.06 15.91 4.24
C ILE A 145 10.99 15.69 5.44
N THR A 146 12.24 16.10 5.28
CA THR A 146 13.25 16.06 6.35
C THR A 146 12.77 16.87 7.55
N VAL A 147 13.10 16.42 8.76
CA VAL A 147 12.65 17.09 10.00
C VAL A 147 13.03 18.58 10.03
N TYR A 148 14.19 18.93 9.48
CA TYR A 148 14.69 20.31 9.43
C TYR A 148 13.92 21.20 8.44
N ASP A 149 13.31 20.62 7.41
CA ASP A 149 12.56 21.32 6.38
C ASP A 149 11.05 21.36 6.65
N ARG A 150 10.57 20.64 7.66
CA ARG A 150 9.15 20.64 8.04
C ARG A 150 8.69 22.03 8.48
N PHE A 151 7.57 22.45 7.90
CA PHE A 151 6.88 23.68 8.24
C PHE A 151 5.37 23.41 8.29
N HIS A 152 4.72 23.75 9.40
CA HIS A 152 3.26 23.66 9.50
C HIS A 152 2.62 24.99 9.15
N CYS A 153 1.53 24.94 8.39
CA CYS A 153 0.71 26.10 8.13
C CYS A 153 0.23 26.71 9.47
N PRO A 154 0.48 28.00 9.71
CA PRO A 154 0.09 28.63 10.97
C PRO A 154 -1.41 28.97 11.05
N ASN A 155 -2.18 28.68 10.00
CA ASN A 155 -3.63 28.82 10.03
C ASN A 155 -4.23 27.68 10.88
N PRO A 156 -4.91 27.99 12.00
CA PRO A 156 -5.49 27.00 12.91
C PRO A 156 -6.55 26.09 12.26
N SER A 157 -7.12 26.46 11.11
CA SER A 157 -8.08 25.62 10.39
C SER A 157 -7.44 24.73 9.32
N CYS A 158 -6.13 24.87 9.03
CA CYS A 158 -5.48 24.19 7.90
C CYS A 158 -4.50 23.09 8.32
N TRP A 159 -3.55 23.42 9.21
CA TRP A 159 -2.53 22.52 9.79
C TRP A 159 -1.65 21.75 8.78
N ALA A 160 -1.72 22.09 7.49
CA ALA A 160 -0.95 21.41 6.44
C ALA A 160 0.54 21.42 6.75
N LEU A 161 1.18 20.26 6.58
CA LEU A 161 2.63 20.13 6.65
C LEU A 161 3.23 20.32 5.25
N MET A 162 4.30 21.11 5.15
CA MET A 162 4.99 21.44 3.91
C MET A 162 6.50 21.53 4.12
N SER A 163 7.26 21.38 3.04
CA SER A 163 8.68 21.69 3.06
C SER A 163 8.89 23.20 2.96
N LYS A 164 9.91 23.74 3.65
CA LYS A 164 10.37 25.14 3.47
C LYS A 164 10.71 25.47 2.02
N THR A 165 11.15 24.49 1.23
CA THR A 165 11.50 24.67 -0.19
C THR A 165 10.28 24.79 -1.10
N GLU A 166 9.13 24.22 -0.71
CA GLU A 166 7.87 24.29 -1.47
C GLU A 166 7.10 25.59 -1.21
N LEU A 167 7.60 26.44 -0.32
CA LEU A 167 6.94 27.69 0.03
C LEU A 167 7.06 28.72 -1.11
N ILE A 168 5.92 29.00 -1.74
CA ILE A 168 5.80 29.99 -2.81
C ILE A 168 6.18 31.37 -2.25
N LYS A 169 7.22 31.97 -2.81
CA LYS A 169 7.66 33.34 -2.48
C LYS A 169 6.62 34.35 -2.97
N SER A 170 6.27 35.32 -2.13
CA SER A 170 5.65 36.56 -2.61
C SER A 170 6.73 37.44 -3.23
N THR A 171 6.35 38.25 -4.22
CA THR A 171 7.25 39.12 -5.00
C THR A 171 7.86 40.29 -4.22
N ASP A 172 7.27 40.69 -3.08
CA ASP A 172 7.63 41.96 -2.40
C ASP A 172 8.60 41.80 -1.20
N ASP A 173 8.29 40.97 -0.21
CA ASP A 173 8.94 41.13 1.12
C ASP A 173 9.93 40.01 1.51
N GLY A 174 10.13 39.00 0.66
CA GLY A 174 11.02 37.86 0.95
C GLY A 174 10.62 36.96 2.13
N VAL A 175 9.76 37.43 3.05
CA VAL A 175 9.28 36.75 4.27
C VAL A 175 7.83 36.28 4.16
N ARG A 176 7.05 36.89 3.29
CA ARG A 176 5.67 36.49 2.98
C ARG A 176 5.69 35.20 2.15
N ARG A 177 4.91 34.22 2.60
CA ARG A 177 4.70 32.93 1.92
C ARG A 177 3.23 32.60 1.89
N HIS A 178 2.83 31.73 0.97
CA HIS A 178 1.47 31.21 0.89
C HIS A 178 1.47 29.70 1.17
N CYS A 179 0.47 29.25 1.91
CA CYS A 179 0.23 27.82 2.11
C CYS A 179 -0.24 27.20 0.78
N PHE A 180 0.36 26.08 0.34
CA PHE A 180 -0.09 25.40 -0.89
C PHE A 180 -1.52 24.85 -0.79
N LYS A 181 -2.00 24.57 0.43
CA LYS A 181 -3.32 23.94 0.67
C LYS A 181 -4.44 24.97 0.79
N CYS A 182 -4.28 25.97 1.66
CA CYS A 182 -5.34 26.97 1.92
C CYS A 182 -5.09 28.33 1.24
N TRP A 183 -3.94 28.50 0.58
CA TRP A 183 -3.54 29.74 -0.10
C TRP A 183 -3.48 30.99 0.79
N LYS A 184 -3.72 30.86 2.10
CA LYS A 184 -3.63 31.99 3.04
C LYS A 184 -2.16 32.41 3.23
N PRO A 185 -1.88 33.73 3.24
CA PRO A 185 -0.54 34.25 3.43
C PRO A 185 -0.11 34.13 4.89
N PHE A 186 1.19 33.90 5.10
CA PHE A 186 1.79 33.85 6.41
C PHE A 186 3.22 34.42 6.41
N CYS A 187 3.72 34.75 7.59
CA CYS A 187 5.10 35.17 7.79
C CYS A 187 5.98 33.98 8.16
N ILE A 188 6.98 33.65 7.34
CA ILE A 188 7.86 32.49 7.59
C ILE A 188 8.73 32.65 8.84
N ASN A 189 9.10 33.89 9.17
CA ASN A 189 9.97 34.20 10.31
C ASN A 189 9.21 34.20 11.65
N CYS A 190 7.98 34.70 11.64
CA CYS A 190 7.13 34.76 12.83
C CYS A 190 6.29 33.50 13.03
N LYS A 191 6.09 32.69 11.97
CA LYS A 191 5.25 31.47 11.97
C LYS A 191 3.80 31.75 12.39
N VAL A 192 3.22 32.83 11.89
CA VAL A 192 1.85 33.29 12.15
C VAL A 192 1.17 33.70 10.85
N PRO A 193 -0.18 33.83 10.80
CA PRO A 193 -0.86 34.52 9.71
C PRO A 193 -0.21 35.86 9.36
N TRP A 194 -0.31 36.27 8.10
CA TRP A 194 0.38 37.46 7.60
C TRP A 194 0.00 38.74 8.36
N HIS A 195 1.00 39.58 8.66
CA HIS A 195 0.87 40.81 9.47
C HIS A 195 1.38 42.06 8.72
N SER A 196 0.70 42.44 7.65
CA SER A 196 1.12 43.50 6.69
C SER A 196 1.57 44.84 7.29
N ASN A 197 1.09 45.19 8.48
CA ASN A 197 1.27 46.53 9.05
C ASN A 197 2.45 46.62 10.02
N LEU A 198 3.14 45.51 10.28
CA LEU A 198 4.23 45.43 11.25
C LEU A 198 5.40 44.66 10.66
N SER A 199 6.61 45.16 10.85
CA SER A 199 7.81 44.36 10.69
C SER A 199 7.78 43.18 11.68
N CYS A 200 8.55 42.13 11.40
CA CYS A 200 8.69 40.99 12.31
C CYS A 200 9.15 41.41 13.72
N LYS A 201 9.94 42.49 13.84
CA LYS A 201 10.41 43.01 15.13
C LYS A 201 9.29 43.69 15.89
N GLU A 202 8.47 44.50 15.22
CA GLU A 202 7.35 45.20 15.83
C GLU A 202 6.23 44.23 16.23
N TYR A 203 5.92 43.24 15.40
CA TYR A 203 4.95 42.19 15.72
C TYR A 203 5.33 41.41 16.99
N LYS A 204 6.61 41.08 17.17
CA LYS A 204 7.08 40.39 18.39
C LYS A 204 6.97 41.26 19.65
N ARG A 205 7.11 42.59 19.51
CA ARG A 205 7.00 43.54 20.64
C ARG A 205 5.55 43.83 21.04
N SER A 206 4.61 43.74 20.10
CA SER A 206 3.20 44.08 20.36
C SER A 206 2.46 43.04 21.22
N GLY A 207 3.04 41.86 21.45
CA GLY A 207 2.41 40.80 22.23
C GLY A 207 1.09 40.29 21.64
N GLN A 208 0.78 40.65 20.39
CA GLN A 208 -0.47 40.25 19.74
C GLN A 208 -0.46 38.72 19.55
N LYS A 209 -1.45 38.05 20.16
CA LYS A 209 -1.79 36.67 19.82
C LYS A 209 -2.20 36.63 18.34
N PRO A 210 -2.00 35.52 17.61
CA PRO A 210 -2.32 35.43 16.19
C PRO A 210 -3.77 35.87 15.97
N THR A 211 -3.93 37.10 15.50
CA THR A 211 -5.24 37.69 15.28
C THR A 211 -5.81 36.95 14.09
N THR A 212 -6.85 36.16 14.34
CA THR A 212 -7.71 35.62 13.30
C THR A 212 -8.35 36.82 12.61
N THR A 213 -7.66 37.41 11.64
CA THR A 213 -8.28 38.39 10.77
C THR A 213 -9.33 37.61 9.99
N VAL A 214 -10.57 37.74 10.44
CA VAL A 214 -11.76 37.28 9.72
C VAL A 214 -11.73 38.02 8.40
N TRP A 215 -11.46 37.28 7.33
CA TRP A 215 -11.56 37.81 5.98
C TRP A 215 -13.05 37.88 5.66
N LEU A 216 -13.61 39.09 5.63
CA LEU A 216 -14.83 39.40 4.88
C LEU A 216 -14.58 39.18 3.38
#